data_AF-A0AAW1EGH1-F1
#
_entry.id   AF-A0AAW1EGH1-F1
#
_cell.length_a   1.000
_cell.length_b   1.000
_cell.length_c   1.000
_cell.angle_alpha   90.00
_cell.angle_beta   90.00
_cell.angle_gamma   90.00
#
_symmetry.space_group_name_H-M   'P 1'
#
loop_
_entity.id
_entity.type
_entity.pdbx_description
1 polymer ?
#
loop_
_entity_poly.entity_id
_entity_poly.type
_entity_poly.pdbx_seq_one_letter_code
_entity_poly.pdbx_strand_id
1 'polypeptide(L)'
;MHSTLGRYAELQVEFSAAVRTSAEQKELILKLEQDLSTIQAMSSLPRPDADGSEVTNMENIPEPIKEASAMFTGSGVGPHPELPQGQMDSLLSIISSQRERFRSRNQELEAENRSLQQTMQALQNELDSLRADNIKLYEKIKFLQSYPGRAGGSDDTDVRYSSQYEERLDPFASFSKKERQRRYLSLSPWDKATLSLGRVILSNKVARTVAFFYTLFLHCLVFLVLYKTAWSESIGRDCSAFCAKKYSDHLHRFHENEQNL
;
A
#
# COMPACT_ATOMS: atom_id res chain seq x y z
N MET A 1 -14.40 70.94 21.67
CA MET A 1 -13.75 70.27 22.83
C MET A 1 -14.62 69.26 23.57
N HIS A 2 -15.97 69.37 23.56
CA HIS A 2 -16.85 68.38 24.24
C HIS A 2 -16.92 66.99 23.58
N SER A 3 -16.76 66.89 22.25
CA SER A 3 -16.89 65.61 21.51
C SER A 3 -15.73 64.62 21.77
N THR A 4 -14.52 65.11 22.02
CA THR A 4 -13.34 64.27 22.25
C THR A 4 -13.33 63.66 23.65
N LEU A 5 -13.86 64.38 24.66
CA LEU A 5 -14.04 63.85 26.01
C LEU A 5 -15.10 62.74 26.08
N GLY A 6 -16.19 62.89 25.31
CA GLY A 6 -17.23 61.84 25.22
C GLY A 6 -16.69 60.54 24.63
N ARG A 7 -15.92 60.61 23.54
CA ARG A 7 -15.29 59.43 22.93
C ARG A 7 -14.26 58.76 23.83
N TYR A 8 -13.53 59.54 24.65
CA TYR A 8 -12.58 58.98 25.61
C TYR A 8 -13.29 58.21 26.74
N ALA A 9 -14.41 58.75 27.25
CA ALA A 9 -15.21 58.07 28.27
C ALA A 9 -15.84 56.78 27.73
N GLU A 10 -16.34 56.79 26.50
CA GLU A 10 -16.89 55.61 25.82
C GLU A 10 -15.82 54.52 25.61
N LEU A 11 -14.64 54.91 25.11
CA LEU A 11 -13.50 53.99 24.94
C LEU A 11 -13.02 53.40 26.27
N GLN A 12 -13.06 54.18 27.35
CA GLN A 12 -12.71 53.71 28.69
C GLN A 12 -13.72 52.68 29.23
N VAL A 13 -15.01 52.86 28.93
CA VAL A 13 -16.06 51.89 29.28
C VAL A 13 -15.86 50.60 28.48
N GLU A 14 -15.65 50.67 27.17
CA GLU A 14 -15.38 49.50 26.34
C GLU A 14 -14.14 48.73 26.78
N PHE A 15 -13.05 49.45 27.09
CA PHE A 15 -11.83 48.82 27.63
C PHE A 15 -12.09 48.11 28.95
N SER A 16 -12.85 48.73 29.87
CA SER A 16 -13.21 48.10 31.15
C SER A 16 -14.10 46.87 30.97
N ALA A 17 -15.00 46.88 29.99
CA ALA A 17 -15.84 45.74 29.65
C ALA A 17 -15.00 44.59 29.07
N ALA A 18 -14.09 44.88 28.13
CA ALA A 18 -13.18 43.90 27.55
C ALA A 18 -12.25 43.26 28.59
N VAL A 19 -11.77 44.05 29.57
CA VAL A 19 -10.96 43.54 30.68
C VAL A 19 -11.76 42.59 31.58
N ARG A 20 -13.03 42.91 31.88
CA ARG A 20 -13.92 42.02 32.65
C ARG A 20 -14.16 40.69 31.92
N THR A 21 -14.51 40.74 30.64
CA THR A 21 -14.73 39.51 29.86
C THR A 21 -13.46 38.68 29.74
N SER A 22 -12.28 39.32 29.65
CA SER A 22 -11.00 38.61 29.64
C SER A 22 -10.70 37.93 30.99
N ALA A 23 -11.05 38.56 32.11
CA ALA A 23 -10.89 37.98 33.44
C ALA A 23 -11.81 36.76 33.63
N GLU A 24 -13.09 36.88 33.25
CA GLU A 24 -14.07 35.78 33.31
C GLU A 24 -13.64 34.59 32.44
N GLN A 25 -13.12 34.86 31.23
CA GLN A 25 -12.58 33.80 30.35
C GLN A 25 -11.40 33.07 30.99
N LYS A 26 -10.47 33.80 31.65
CA LYS A 26 -9.33 33.17 32.34
C LYS A 26 -9.76 32.29 33.50
N GLU A 27 -10.73 32.73 34.30
CA GLU A 27 -11.29 31.94 35.39
C GLU A 27 -11.95 30.65 34.87
N LEU A 28 -12.72 30.75 33.78
CA LEU A 28 -13.35 29.59 33.16
C LEU A 28 -12.32 28.60 32.62
N ILE A 29 -11.24 29.07 31.99
CA ILE A 29 -10.14 28.22 31.51
C ILE A 29 -9.47 27.50 32.68
N LEU A 30 -9.12 28.20 33.76
CA LEU A 30 -8.50 27.59 34.94
C LEU A 30 -9.39 26.50 35.56
N LYS A 31 -10.71 26.75 35.61
CA LYS A 31 -11.67 25.76 36.09
C LYS A 31 -11.73 24.54 35.18
N LEU A 32 -11.75 24.73 33.86
CA LEU A 32 -11.74 23.64 32.88
C LEU A 32 -10.44 22.82 32.96
N GLU A 33 -9.29 23.47 33.14
CA GLU A 33 -8.00 22.79 33.32
C GLU A 33 -7.99 21.95 34.61
N GLN A 34 -8.51 22.50 35.71
CA GLN A 34 -8.64 21.77 36.97
C GLN A 34 -9.60 20.56 36.84
N ASP A 35 -10.74 20.73 36.19
CA ASP A 35 -11.71 19.66 35.96
C ASP A 35 -11.13 18.56 35.06
N LEU A 36 -10.41 18.92 33.99
CA LEU A 36 -9.73 17.97 33.10
C LEU A 36 -8.63 17.20 33.83
N SER A 37 -7.83 17.88 34.66
CA SER A 37 -6.78 17.23 35.46
C SER A 37 -7.36 16.19 36.43
N THR A 38 -8.52 16.49 37.02
CA THR A 38 -9.24 15.58 37.93
C THR A 38 -9.78 14.36 37.18
N ILE A 39 -10.34 14.57 35.98
CA ILE A 39 -10.82 13.48 35.11
C ILE A 39 -9.65 12.60 34.63
N GLN A 40 -8.52 13.19 34.29
CA GLN A 40 -7.33 12.44 33.87
C GLN A 40 -6.75 11.60 35.01
N ALA A 41 -6.74 12.12 36.24
CA ALA A 41 -6.36 11.35 37.42
C ALA A 41 -7.30 10.14 37.62
N MET A 42 -8.62 10.33 37.48
CA MET A 42 -9.60 9.24 37.56
C MET A 42 -9.52 8.25 36.39
N SER A 43 -9.17 8.71 35.19
CA SER A 43 -9.01 7.87 33.99
C SER A 43 -7.72 7.06 34.01
N SER A 44 -6.74 7.45 34.81
CA SER A 44 -5.44 6.77 34.92
C SER A 44 -5.46 5.53 35.83
N LEU A 45 -6.59 5.25 36.50
CA LEU A 45 -6.81 3.96 37.15
C LEU A 45 -6.95 2.87 36.07
N PRO A 46 -6.13 1.80 36.09
CA PRO A 46 -6.24 0.71 35.14
C PRO A 46 -7.64 0.09 35.25
N ARG A 47 -8.42 0.21 34.17
CA ARG A 47 -9.70 -0.47 34.04
C ARG A 47 -9.39 -1.97 33.94
N PRO A 48 -9.97 -2.84 34.79
CA PRO A 48 -9.89 -4.28 34.56
C PRO A 48 -10.60 -4.56 33.24
N ASP A 49 -9.88 -5.15 32.29
CA ASP A 49 -10.45 -5.57 31.03
C ASP A 49 -11.61 -6.52 31.33
N ALA A 50 -12.80 -6.13 30.87
CA ALA A 50 -13.97 -6.98 30.88
C ALA A 50 -13.82 -7.99 29.74
N ASP A 51 -12.88 -8.91 29.89
CA ASP A 51 -12.80 -10.10 29.07
C ASP A 51 -12.92 -11.31 30.00
N GLY A 52 -13.99 -12.08 29.81
CA GLY A 52 -14.34 -13.23 30.62
C GLY A 52 -13.50 -14.45 30.26
N SER A 53 -12.17 -14.35 30.38
CA SER A 53 -11.27 -15.48 30.16
C SER A 53 -10.48 -15.82 31.43
N GLU A 54 -10.88 -16.94 32.01
CA GLU A 54 -10.08 -17.93 32.73
C GLU A 54 -8.99 -17.47 33.72
N VAL A 55 -9.26 -17.85 34.96
CA VAL A 55 -8.44 -17.76 36.15
C VAL A 55 -7.17 -18.61 36.00
N THR A 56 -6.06 -18.05 35.51
CA THR A 56 -4.74 -18.67 35.68
C THR A 56 -3.67 -17.61 35.87
N ASN A 57 -3.44 -17.22 37.13
CA ASN A 57 -2.13 -16.91 37.74
C ASN A 57 -2.33 -16.07 39.00
N MET A 58 -2.65 -16.74 40.10
CA MET A 58 -2.74 -16.17 41.44
C MET A 58 -1.40 -16.34 42.16
N GLU A 59 -0.34 -15.62 41.77
CA GLU A 59 0.92 -15.68 42.52
C GLU A 59 1.66 -14.35 42.71
N ASN A 60 1.07 -13.20 42.37
CA ASN A 60 1.67 -11.91 42.73
C ASN A 60 0.61 -10.86 43.02
N ILE A 61 -0.12 -11.10 44.10
CA ILE A 61 -1.02 -10.11 44.68
C ILE A 61 -0.33 -9.57 45.93
N PRO A 62 0.13 -8.30 45.95
CA PRO A 62 0.57 -7.64 47.17
C PRO A 62 -0.55 -7.66 48.22
N GLU A 63 -0.20 -7.96 49.47
CA GLU A 63 -1.10 -8.11 50.63
C GLU A 63 -2.31 -7.15 50.72
N PRO A 64 -2.23 -5.84 50.36
CA PRO A 64 -3.39 -4.95 50.40
C PRO A 64 -4.58 -5.36 49.51
N ILE A 65 -4.36 -6.17 48.47
CA ILE A 65 -5.43 -6.62 47.55
C ILE A 65 -6.11 -7.90 48.07
N LYS A 66 -5.46 -8.68 48.94
CA LYS A 66 -6.07 -9.87 49.57
C LYS A 66 -7.16 -9.46 50.57
N GLU A 67 -6.95 -8.35 51.31
CA GLU A 67 -7.98 -7.77 52.17
C GLU A 67 -9.14 -7.17 51.37
N ALA A 68 -8.87 -6.43 50.30
CA ALA A 68 -9.92 -5.81 49.48
C ALA A 68 -10.78 -6.86 48.73
N SER A 69 -10.19 -7.98 48.31
CA SER A 69 -10.92 -9.08 47.67
C SER A 69 -11.68 -9.93 48.70
N ALA A 70 -11.14 -10.11 49.92
CA ALA A 70 -11.87 -10.75 51.01
C ALA A 70 -13.12 -9.97 51.45
N MET A 71 -13.14 -8.65 51.27
CA MET A 71 -14.31 -7.80 51.55
C MET A 71 -15.47 -7.99 50.55
N PHE A 72 -15.23 -8.55 49.36
CA PHE A 72 -16.27 -8.70 48.33
C PHE A 72 -16.86 -10.11 48.26
N THR A 73 -16.14 -11.15 48.69
CA THR A 73 -16.60 -12.56 48.58
C THR A 73 -16.71 -13.35 49.90
N GLY A 74 -16.61 -12.70 51.06
CA GLY A 74 -16.72 -13.36 52.36
C GLY A 74 -17.93 -12.89 53.16
N SER A 75 -18.94 -13.76 53.33
CA SER A 75 -19.99 -13.59 54.34
C SER A 75 -19.36 -13.37 55.73
N GLY A 76 -19.55 -12.17 56.29
CA GLY A 76 -19.12 -11.82 57.63
C GLY A 76 -19.73 -10.48 58.06
N VAL A 77 -20.63 -10.55 59.05
CA VAL A 77 -21.30 -9.42 59.71
C VAL A 77 -20.29 -8.37 60.18
N GLY A 78 -20.41 -7.12 59.73
CA GLY A 78 -19.65 -5.96 60.21
C GLY A 78 -20.08 -4.67 59.49
N PRO A 79 -20.16 -3.51 60.17
CA PRO A 79 -20.92 -2.37 59.68
C PRO A 79 -20.21 -1.68 58.52
N HIS A 80 -20.97 -1.42 57.45
CA HIS A 80 -20.63 -0.50 56.38
C HIS A 80 -20.01 0.79 56.97
N PRO A 81 -18.86 1.27 56.48
CA PRO A 81 -18.56 2.69 56.63
C PRO A 81 -19.58 3.41 55.74
N GLU A 82 -20.63 3.94 56.35
CA GLU A 82 -21.58 4.81 55.67
C GLU A 82 -20.80 6.03 55.13
N LEU A 83 -20.41 5.96 53.87
CA LEU A 83 -20.05 7.17 53.12
C LEU A 83 -21.24 8.12 53.22
N PRO A 84 -21.05 9.40 53.60
CA PRO A 84 -22.14 10.35 53.75
C PRO A 84 -22.99 10.34 52.48
N GLN A 85 -24.31 10.11 52.60
CA GLN A 85 -25.22 9.95 51.45
C GLN A 85 -25.02 11.01 50.35
N GLY A 86 -24.72 12.26 50.73
CA GLY A 86 -24.44 13.35 49.79
C GLY A 86 -23.21 13.16 48.89
N GLN A 87 -22.19 12.39 49.32
CA GLN A 87 -21.02 12.08 48.50
C GLN A 87 -21.33 10.99 47.47
N MET A 88 -22.17 10.02 47.82
CA MET A 88 -22.67 9.01 46.89
C MET A 88 -23.54 9.64 45.80
N ASP A 89 -24.44 10.55 46.17
CA ASP A 89 -25.30 11.26 45.23
C ASP A 89 -24.49 12.14 44.26
N SER A 90 -23.41 12.77 44.74
CA SER A 90 -22.48 13.53 43.88
C SER A 90 -21.74 12.63 42.89
N LEU A 91 -21.25 11.46 43.32
CA LEU A 91 -20.59 10.51 42.42
C LEU A 91 -21.56 9.95 41.37
N LEU A 92 -22.78 9.61 41.76
CA LEU A 92 -23.82 9.16 40.84
C LEU A 92 -24.21 10.25 39.84
N SER A 93 -24.30 11.51 40.29
CA SER A 93 -24.54 12.67 39.43
C SER A 93 -23.42 12.84 38.40
N ILE A 94 -22.16 12.77 38.82
CA ILE A 94 -21.00 12.87 37.91
C ILE A 94 -21.02 11.73 36.88
N ILE A 95 -21.21 10.48 37.31
CA ILE A 95 -21.26 9.31 36.41
C ILE A 95 -22.43 9.43 35.43
N SER A 96 -23.59 9.92 35.88
CA SER A 96 -24.74 10.15 35.01
C SER A 96 -24.43 11.19 33.93
N SER A 97 -23.76 12.29 34.31
CA SER A 97 -23.37 13.36 33.39
C SER A 97 -22.31 12.89 32.38
N GLN A 98 -21.35 12.06 32.81
CA GLN A 98 -20.35 11.48 31.94
C GLN A 98 -20.99 10.51 30.95
N ARG A 99 -21.88 9.62 31.42
CA ARG A 99 -22.65 8.71 30.56
C ARG A 99 -23.42 9.48 29.51
N GLU A 100 -24.05 10.59 29.88
CA GLU A 100 -24.84 11.40 28.94
C GLU A 100 -23.95 12.10 27.90
N ARG A 101 -22.78 12.60 28.30
CA ARG A 101 -21.79 13.15 27.36
C ARG A 101 -21.27 12.09 26.38
N PHE A 102 -20.96 10.89 26.87
CA PHE A 102 -20.53 9.79 26.01
C PHE A 102 -21.64 9.34 25.06
N ARG A 103 -22.89 9.27 25.54
CA ARG A 103 -24.06 8.98 24.70
C ARG A 103 -24.21 10.03 23.59
N SER A 104 -24.13 11.31 23.94
CA SER A 104 -24.23 12.42 23.00
C SER A 104 -23.13 12.37 21.94
N ARG A 105 -21.86 12.19 22.36
CA ARG A 105 -20.73 12.06 21.42
C ARG A 105 -20.85 10.83 20.53
N ASN A 106 -21.32 9.71 21.06
CA ASN A 106 -21.53 8.51 20.26
C ASN A 106 -22.65 8.71 19.23
N GLN A 107 -23.73 9.42 19.60
CA GLN A 107 -24.80 9.78 18.67
C GLN A 107 -24.32 10.72 17.56
N GLU A 108 -23.47 11.70 17.90
CA GLU A 108 -22.85 12.60 16.93
C GLU A 108 -21.93 11.84 15.95
N LEU A 109 -21.07 10.96 16.47
CA LEU A 109 -20.20 10.11 15.66
C LEU A 109 -21.00 9.17 14.75
N GLU A 110 -22.08 8.59 15.24
CA GLU A 110 -22.98 7.77 14.42
C GLU A 110 -23.65 8.59 13.31
N ALA A 111 -24.05 9.84 13.59
CA ALA A 111 -24.63 10.74 12.60
C ALA A 111 -23.60 11.16 11.54
N GLU A 112 -22.37 11.49 11.94
CA GLU A 112 -21.27 11.81 11.03
C GLU A 112 -20.89 10.60 10.15
N ASN A 113 -20.82 9.40 10.74
CA ASN A 113 -20.54 8.19 9.98
C ASN A 113 -21.62 7.91 8.93
N ARG A 114 -22.91 8.07 9.28
CA ARG A 114 -24.01 7.97 8.31
C ARG A 114 -23.90 9.02 7.20
N SER A 115 -23.55 10.25 7.54
CA SER A 115 -23.31 11.32 6.56
C SER A 115 -22.16 10.98 5.60
N LEU A 116 -21.03 10.49 6.14
CA LEU A 116 -19.88 10.07 5.34
C LEU A 116 -20.23 8.88 4.41
N GLN A 117 -21.00 7.90 4.91
CA GLN A 117 -21.48 6.80 4.07
C GLN A 117 -22.38 7.29 2.93
N GLN A 118 -23.25 8.26 3.18
CA GLN A 118 -24.10 8.86 2.14
C GLN A 118 -23.27 9.61 1.10
N THR A 119 -22.26 10.39 1.52
CA THR A 119 -21.37 11.08 0.56
C THR A 119 -20.54 10.11 -0.26
N MET A 120 -20.04 9.03 0.34
CA MET A 120 -19.36 7.97 -0.41
C MET A 120 -20.27 7.33 -1.47
N GLN A 121 -21.53 7.04 -1.13
CA GLN A 121 -22.49 6.50 -2.10
C GLN A 121 -22.82 7.50 -3.21
N ALA A 122 -22.99 8.78 -2.88
CA ALA A 122 -23.23 9.83 -3.88
C ALA A 122 -22.06 9.96 -4.86
N LEU A 123 -20.82 9.97 -4.36
CA LEU A 123 -19.61 10.02 -5.19
C LEU A 123 -19.44 8.76 -6.05
N GLN A 124 -19.78 7.57 -5.53
CA GLN A 124 -19.79 6.34 -6.32
C GLN A 124 -20.78 6.42 -7.48
N ASN A 125 -21.99 6.91 -7.23
CA ASN A 125 -23.00 7.11 -8.27
C ASN A 125 -22.54 8.13 -9.31
N GLU A 126 -21.89 9.22 -8.90
CA GLU A 126 -21.33 10.22 -9.81
C GLU A 126 -20.21 9.63 -10.67
N LEU A 127 -19.30 8.84 -10.09
CA LEU A 127 -18.26 8.12 -10.83
C LEU A 127 -18.85 7.18 -11.87
N ASP A 128 -19.89 6.42 -11.53
CA ASP A 128 -20.53 5.51 -12.47
C ASP A 128 -21.32 6.25 -13.56
N SER A 129 -21.95 7.38 -13.22
CA SER A 129 -22.57 8.28 -14.21
C SER A 129 -21.54 8.86 -15.17
N LEU A 130 -20.43 9.40 -14.66
CA LEU A 130 -19.34 9.94 -15.47
C LEU A 130 -18.72 8.86 -16.36
N ARG A 131 -18.54 7.64 -15.86
CA ARG A 131 -18.07 6.51 -16.69
C ARG A 131 -19.05 6.22 -17.83
N ALA A 132 -20.34 6.14 -17.54
CA ALA A 132 -21.36 5.91 -18.56
C ALA A 132 -21.40 7.03 -19.61
N ASP A 133 -21.26 8.28 -19.19
CA ASP A 133 -21.26 9.43 -20.10
C ASP A 133 -19.97 9.56 -20.91
N ASN A 134 -18.80 9.23 -20.32
CA ASN A 134 -17.54 9.13 -21.07
C ASN A 134 -17.63 8.08 -22.17
N ILE A 135 -18.27 6.94 -21.90
CA ILE A 135 -18.49 5.90 -22.91
C ILE A 135 -19.40 6.41 -24.03
N LYS A 136 -20.54 7.04 -23.71
CA LYS A 136 -21.43 7.63 -24.72
C LYS A 136 -20.75 8.72 -25.53
N LEU A 137 -19.91 9.54 -24.89
CA LEU A 137 -19.16 10.59 -25.57
C LEU A 137 -18.15 9.98 -26.55
N TYR A 138 -17.45 8.91 -26.13
CA TYR A 138 -16.58 8.16 -27.01
C TYR A 138 -17.34 7.53 -28.19
N GLU A 139 -18.51 6.92 -27.96
CA GLU A 139 -19.38 6.43 -29.04
C GLU A 139 -19.74 7.55 -30.03
N LYS A 140 -20.07 8.74 -29.53
CA LYS A 140 -20.40 9.91 -30.36
C LYS A 140 -19.19 10.43 -31.14
N ILE A 141 -18.01 10.51 -30.51
CA ILE A 141 -16.76 10.90 -31.19
C ILE A 141 -16.43 9.89 -32.29
N LYS A 142 -16.50 8.60 -31.99
CA LYS A 142 -16.28 7.53 -32.97
C LYS A 142 -17.29 7.57 -34.11
N PHE A 143 -18.56 7.84 -33.83
CA PHE A 143 -19.59 8.03 -34.86
C PHE A 143 -19.31 9.25 -35.75
N LEU A 144 -18.81 10.35 -35.18
CA LEU A 144 -18.41 11.53 -35.96
C LEU A 144 -17.11 11.30 -36.75
N GLN A 145 -16.20 10.48 -36.23
CA GLN A 145 -14.94 10.10 -36.87
C GLN A 145 -15.15 9.05 -37.97
N SER A 146 -16.16 8.19 -37.85
CA SER A 146 -16.53 7.21 -38.87
C SER A 146 -17.23 7.83 -40.08
N TYR A 147 -17.57 9.13 -40.03
CA TYR A 147 -17.87 9.88 -41.25
C TYR A 147 -16.58 10.03 -42.08
N PRO A 148 -16.54 9.48 -43.30
CA PRO A 148 -15.35 9.52 -44.15
C PRO A 148 -15.17 10.94 -44.68
N GLY A 149 -14.55 11.80 -43.89
CA GLY A 149 -14.35 13.21 -44.24
C GLY A 149 -13.26 13.94 -43.45
N ARG A 150 -12.72 13.37 -42.36
CA ARG A 150 -11.58 13.96 -41.64
C ARG A 150 -10.53 12.89 -41.33
N ALA A 151 -9.59 12.78 -42.25
CA ALA A 151 -8.37 11.99 -42.11
C ALA A 151 -7.43 12.57 -41.05
N GLY A 152 -6.76 11.69 -40.31
CA GLY A 152 -5.44 11.95 -39.72
C GLY A 152 -5.34 11.80 -38.20
N GLY A 153 -4.99 10.60 -37.73
CA GLY A 153 -4.51 10.37 -36.36
C GLY A 153 -5.18 9.19 -35.65
N SER A 154 -4.80 7.96 -36.02
CA SER A 154 -5.16 6.75 -35.28
C SER A 154 -4.36 6.72 -33.96
N ASP A 155 -4.95 7.26 -32.90
CA ASP A 155 -4.38 7.30 -31.55
C ASP A 155 -4.70 5.99 -30.78
N ASP A 156 -3.73 5.48 -30.03
CA ASP A 156 -3.73 4.20 -29.28
C ASP A 156 -4.97 4.00 -28.37
N THR A 157 -5.62 5.11 -28.02
CA THR A 157 -6.88 5.16 -27.28
C THR A 157 -8.04 4.48 -28.01
N ASP A 158 -8.13 4.62 -29.34
CA ASP A 158 -9.21 4.05 -30.15
C ASP A 158 -9.15 2.51 -30.18
N VAL A 159 -7.95 1.93 -30.12
CA VAL A 159 -7.72 0.48 -30.04
C VAL A 159 -8.11 -0.09 -28.67
N ARG A 160 -7.91 0.68 -27.60
CA ARG A 160 -8.26 0.25 -26.23
C ARG A 160 -9.77 0.25 -26.01
N TYR A 161 -10.45 1.31 -26.41
CA TYR A 161 -11.90 1.41 -26.22
C TYR A 161 -12.70 0.57 -27.22
N SER A 162 -12.20 0.36 -28.44
CA SER A 162 -12.79 -0.62 -29.38
C SER A 162 -12.79 -2.04 -28.83
N SER A 163 -11.67 -2.48 -28.22
CA SER A 163 -11.59 -3.81 -27.60
C SER A 163 -12.58 -4.01 -26.44
N GLN A 164 -12.88 -2.93 -25.70
CA GLN A 164 -13.84 -2.93 -24.58
C GLN A 164 -15.30 -2.95 -25.04
N TYR A 165 -15.57 -2.34 -26.20
CA TYR A 165 -16.88 -2.33 -26.84
C TYR A 165 -17.21 -3.69 -27.48
N GLU A 166 -16.25 -4.28 -28.21
CA GLU A 166 -16.39 -5.64 -28.78
C GLU A 166 -16.55 -6.70 -27.68
N GLU A 167 -15.88 -6.53 -26.53
CA GLU A 167 -16.05 -7.42 -25.38
C GLU A 167 -17.46 -7.41 -24.79
N ARG A 168 -18.21 -6.31 -24.93
CA ARG A 168 -19.60 -6.18 -24.44
C ARG A 168 -20.65 -6.56 -25.49
N LEU A 169 -20.30 -6.56 -26.77
CA LEU A 169 -21.22 -6.85 -27.88
C LEU A 169 -21.45 -8.33 -28.14
N ASP A 170 -20.56 -9.21 -27.69
CA ASP A 170 -20.66 -10.65 -27.94
C ASP A 170 -21.02 -11.43 -26.66
N PRO A 171 -22.31 -11.80 -26.46
CA PRO A 171 -22.76 -12.54 -25.28
C PRO A 171 -21.97 -13.83 -25.04
N PHE A 172 -21.47 -14.46 -26.11
CA PHE A 172 -20.70 -15.70 -26.06
C PHE A 172 -19.21 -15.50 -25.77
N ALA A 173 -18.67 -14.28 -25.95
CA ALA A 173 -17.28 -13.98 -25.56
C ALA A 173 -17.12 -14.03 -24.03
N SER A 174 -18.11 -13.53 -23.29
CA SER A 174 -18.11 -13.56 -21.82
C SER A 174 -18.23 -15.00 -21.27
N PHE A 175 -19.03 -15.84 -21.93
CA PHE A 175 -19.23 -17.24 -21.56
C PHE A 175 -18.03 -18.11 -21.93
N SER A 176 -17.50 -17.95 -23.14
CA SER A 176 -16.29 -18.67 -23.59
C SER A 176 -15.05 -18.29 -22.78
N LYS A 177 -14.91 -17.01 -22.36
CA LYS A 177 -13.87 -16.57 -21.42
C LYS A 177 -14.04 -17.22 -20.04
N LYS A 178 -15.25 -17.25 -19.48
CA LYS A 178 -15.54 -17.90 -18.18
C LYS A 178 -15.32 -19.42 -18.22
N GLU A 179 -15.71 -20.08 -19.31
CA GLU A 179 -15.51 -21.52 -19.50
C GLU A 179 -14.02 -21.85 -19.70
N ARG A 180 -13.30 -21.05 -20.50
CA ARG A 180 -11.86 -21.16 -20.67
C ARG A 180 -11.13 -20.91 -19.34
N GLN A 181 -11.57 -19.94 -18.54
CA GLN A 181 -10.99 -19.65 -17.22
C GLN A 181 -11.25 -20.75 -16.19
N ARG A 182 -12.45 -21.36 -16.18
CA ARG A 182 -12.73 -22.56 -15.36
C ARG A 182 -11.86 -23.75 -15.77
N ARG A 183 -11.69 -23.98 -17.08
CA ARG A 183 -10.81 -25.02 -17.63
C ARG A 183 -9.32 -24.75 -17.34
N TYR A 184 -8.89 -23.50 -17.35
CA TYR A 184 -7.53 -23.11 -16.91
C TYR A 184 -7.33 -23.26 -15.40
N LEU A 185 -8.35 -23.04 -14.57
CA LEU A 185 -8.28 -23.24 -13.12
C LEU A 185 -8.29 -24.72 -12.73
N SER A 186 -8.85 -25.60 -13.56
CA SER A 186 -8.82 -27.05 -13.37
C SER A 186 -7.53 -27.73 -13.86
N LEU A 187 -6.51 -26.96 -14.29
CA LEU A 187 -5.22 -27.49 -14.76
C LEU A 187 -4.09 -27.14 -13.79
N SER A 188 -3.24 -28.15 -13.55
CA SER A 188 -2.21 -28.26 -12.51
C SER A 188 -1.42 -26.96 -12.24
N PRO A 189 -1.32 -26.51 -10.97
CA PRO A 189 -0.58 -25.30 -10.58
C PRO A 189 0.87 -25.23 -11.08
N TRP A 190 1.51 -26.39 -11.29
CA TRP A 190 2.91 -26.50 -11.73
C TRP A 190 3.12 -26.16 -13.22
N ASP A 191 2.12 -26.40 -14.08
CA ASP A 191 2.20 -25.99 -15.49
C ASP A 191 2.08 -24.47 -15.65
N LYS A 192 1.34 -23.80 -14.75
CA LYS A 192 1.20 -22.34 -14.77
C LYS A 192 2.48 -21.62 -14.41
N ALA A 193 3.23 -22.13 -13.43
CA ALA A 193 4.50 -21.55 -13.02
C ALA A 193 5.53 -21.63 -14.16
N THR A 194 5.70 -22.80 -14.76
CA THR A 194 6.66 -23.03 -15.87
C THR A 194 6.31 -22.20 -17.11
N LEU A 195 5.02 -22.13 -17.48
CA LEU A 195 4.57 -21.32 -18.61
C LEU A 195 4.65 -19.81 -18.34
N SER A 196 4.44 -19.36 -17.09
CA SER A 196 4.62 -17.95 -16.71
C SER A 196 6.08 -17.53 -16.76
N LEU A 197 6.99 -18.40 -16.31
CA LEU A 197 8.43 -18.15 -16.36
C LEU A 197 8.93 -18.10 -17.81
N GLY A 198 8.46 -19.04 -18.65
CA GLY A 198 8.75 -19.03 -20.09
C GLY A 198 8.19 -17.80 -20.81
N ARG A 199 6.96 -17.36 -20.47
CA ARG A 199 6.35 -16.19 -21.09
C ARG A 199 6.95 -14.87 -20.59
N VAL A 200 7.41 -14.78 -19.33
CA VAL A 200 8.14 -13.60 -18.83
C VAL A 200 9.49 -13.44 -19.53
N ILE A 201 10.18 -14.55 -19.77
CA ILE A 201 11.44 -14.58 -20.54
C ILE A 201 11.20 -14.20 -22.01
N LEU A 202 10.10 -14.63 -22.65
CA LEU A 202 9.82 -14.32 -24.05
C LEU A 202 9.16 -12.94 -24.26
N SER A 203 8.36 -12.48 -23.30
CA SER A 203 7.58 -11.24 -23.37
C SER A 203 8.42 -10.01 -23.08
N ASN A 204 9.43 -10.10 -22.22
CA ASN A 204 10.18 -8.93 -21.79
C ASN A 204 11.22 -8.48 -22.84
N LYS A 205 11.15 -7.21 -23.26
CA LYS A 205 12.08 -6.59 -24.22
C LYS A 205 13.53 -6.66 -23.73
N VAL A 206 13.74 -6.63 -22.41
CA VAL A 206 15.05 -6.79 -21.77
C VAL A 206 15.57 -8.23 -21.92
N ALA A 207 14.74 -9.23 -21.63
CA ALA A 207 15.14 -10.64 -21.74
C ALA A 207 15.51 -11.04 -23.18
N ARG A 208 14.76 -10.54 -24.17
CA ARG A 208 15.11 -10.71 -25.59
C ARG A 208 16.47 -10.08 -25.93
N THR A 209 16.75 -8.91 -25.39
CA THR A 209 18.04 -8.22 -25.60
C THR A 209 19.20 -9.00 -24.95
N VAL A 210 19.01 -9.49 -23.72
CA VAL A 210 20.01 -10.31 -23.02
C VAL A 210 20.29 -11.62 -23.76
N ALA A 211 19.26 -12.32 -24.24
CA ALA A 211 19.43 -13.56 -25.02
C ALA A 211 20.21 -13.32 -26.32
N PHE A 212 19.94 -12.21 -27.02
CA PHE A 212 20.69 -11.83 -28.21
C PHE A 212 22.18 -11.60 -27.90
N PHE A 213 22.50 -10.83 -26.86
CA PHE A 213 23.89 -10.63 -26.45
C PHE A 213 24.57 -11.93 -25.97
N TYR A 214 23.85 -12.79 -25.25
CA TYR A 214 24.35 -14.07 -24.79
C TYR A 214 24.72 -15.00 -25.96
N THR A 215 23.85 -15.12 -26.96
CA THR A 215 24.12 -15.91 -28.17
C THR A 215 25.28 -15.33 -28.97
N LEU A 216 25.36 -14.01 -29.14
CA LEU A 216 26.47 -13.35 -29.82
C LEU A 216 27.80 -13.60 -29.10
N PHE A 217 27.81 -13.46 -27.77
CA PHE A 217 29.00 -13.70 -26.96
C PHE A 217 29.48 -15.16 -27.05
N LEU A 218 28.55 -16.13 -27.01
CA LEU A 218 28.92 -17.54 -27.22
C LEU A 218 29.46 -17.80 -28.62
N HIS A 219 28.87 -17.20 -29.65
CA HIS A 219 29.41 -17.33 -31.01
C HIS A 219 30.82 -16.77 -31.10
N CYS A 220 31.06 -15.57 -30.55
CA CYS A 220 32.40 -14.98 -30.47
C CYS A 220 33.38 -15.91 -29.74
N LEU A 221 32.99 -16.51 -28.61
CA LEU A 221 33.83 -17.47 -27.90
C LEU A 221 34.16 -18.71 -28.72
N VAL A 222 33.16 -19.30 -29.38
CA VAL A 222 33.37 -20.46 -30.26
C VAL A 222 34.31 -20.12 -31.40
N PHE A 223 34.11 -18.97 -32.06
CA PHE A 223 35.01 -18.49 -33.12
C PHE A 223 36.43 -18.23 -32.59
N LEU A 224 36.60 -17.68 -31.39
CA LEU A 224 37.92 -17.49 -30.79
C LEU A 224 38.62 -18.82 -30.48
N VAL A 225 37.88 -19.81 -29.96
CA VAL A 225 38.42 -21.15 -29.72
C VAL A 225 38.82 -21.80 -31.04
N LEU A 226 37.94 -21.79 -32.05
CA LEU A 226 38.23 -22.33 -33.38
C LEU A 226 39.38 -21.62 -34.07
N TYR A 227 39.47 -20.28 -33.95
CA TYR A 227 40.57 -19.50 -34.46
C TYR A 227 41.88 -19.90 -33.78
N LYS A 228 41.89 -20.03 -32.45
CA LYS A 228 43.07 -20.45 -31.69
C LYS A 228 43.49 -21.87 -32.07
N THR A 229 42.55 -22.81 -32.22
CA THR A 229 42.86 -24.18 -32.61
C THR A 229 43.38 -24.23 -34.06
N ALA A 230 42.73 -23.52 -34.98
CA ALA A 230 43.14 -23.47 -36.38
C ALA A 230 44.52 -22.81 -36.55
N TRP A 231 44.79 -21.74 -35.82
CA TRP A 231 46.07 -21.04 -35.84
C TRP A 231 47.19 -21.88 -35.20
N SER A 232 46.89 -22.60 -34.11
CA SER A 232 47.85 -23.54 -33.51
C SER A 232 48.14 -24.72 -34.45
N GLU A 233 47.13 -25.22 -35.15
CA GLU A 233 47.31 -26.31 -36.11
C GLU A 233 48.09 -25.85 -37.34
N SER A 234 47.80 -24.66 -37.88
CA SER A 234 48.51 -24.11 -39.04
C SER A 234 50.00 -23.91 -38.73
N ILE A 235 50.33 -23.36 -37.56
CA ILE A 235 51.74 -23.22 -37.11
C ILE A 235 52.44 -24.57 -37.02
N GLY A 236 51.74 -25.61 -36.53
CA GLY A 236 52.28 -26.96 -36.48
C GLY A 236 52.57 -27.55 -37.86
N ARG A 237 51.65 -27.35 -38.82
CA ARG A 237 51.82 -27.79 -40.21
C ARG A 237 52.92 -27.02 -40.94
N ASP A 238 53.05 -25.72 -40.69
CA ASP A 238 54.10 -24.90 -41.27
C ASP A 238 55.49 -25.29 -40.73
N CYS A 239 55.58 -25.63 -39.44
CA CYS A 239 56.82 -26.13 -38.83
C CYS A 239 57.25 -27.49 -39.42
N SER A 240 56.31 -28.44 -39.58
CA SER A 240 56.61 -29.74 -40.17
C SER A 240 56.97 -29.64 -41.65
N ALA A 241 56.28 -28.79 -42.41
CA ALA A 241 56.61 -28.48 -43.80
C ALA A 241 58.00 -27.83 -43.92
N PHE A 242 58.34 -26.88 -43.04
CA PHE A 242 59.66 -26.26 -43.01
C PHE A 242 60.77 -27.26 -42.64
N CYS A 243 60.52 -28.15 -41.66
CA CYS A 243 61.46 -29.19 -41.26
C CYS A 243 61.70 -30.20 -42.39
N ALA A 244 60.64 -30.65 -43.07
CA ALA A 244 60.72 -31.54 -44.23
C ALA A 244 61.50 -30.91 -45.40
N LYS A 245 61.23 -29.62 -45.69
CA LYS A 245 61.97 -28.87 -46.72
C LYS A 245 63.44 -28.75 -46.37
N LYS A 246 63.76 -28.37 -45.13
CA LYS A 246 65.15 -28.24 -44.66
C LYS A 246 65.91 -29.57 -44.69
N TYR A 247 65.25 -30.68 -44.35
CA TYR A 247 65.81 -32.02 -44.46
C TYR A 247 66.08 -32.41 -45.92
N SER A 248 65.13 -32.17 -46.83
CA SER A 248 65.30 -32.38 -48.27
C SER A 248 66.46 -31.57 -48.83
N ASP A 249 66.55 -30.28 -48.50
CA ASP A 249 67.65 -29.40 -48.92
C ASP A 249 69.01 -29.89 -48.37
N HIS A 250 69.06 -30.37 -47.13
CA HIS A 250 70.27 -30.96 -46.54
C HIS A 250 70.66 -32.28 -47.22
N LEU A 251 69.69 -33.15 -47.51
CA LEU A 251 69.91 -34.42 -48.20
C LEU A 251 70.51 -34.18 -49.60
N HIS A 252 69.95 -33.26 -50.39
CA HIS A 252 70.50 -32.87 -51.68
C HIS A 252 71.92 -32.31 -51.55
N ARG A 253 72.13 -31.38 -50.61
CA ARG A 253 73.42 -30.70 -50.49
C ARG A 253 74.58 -31.60 -50.03
N PHE A 254 74.30 -32.64 -49.25
CA PHE A 254 75.35 -33.49 -48.65
C PHE A 254 75.42 -34.91 -49.23
N HIS A 255 74.32 -35.48 -49.75
CA HIS A 255 74.29 -36.87 -50.25
C HIS A 255 74.20 -37.00 -51.78
N GLU A 256 73.95 -35.93 -52.53
CA GLU A 256 73.94 -35.97 -54.00
C GLU A 256 75.36 -36.09 -54.60
N ASN A 257 76.39 -35.83 -53.80
CA ASN A 257 77.80 -36.01 -54.18
C ASN A 257 78.38 -37.40 -53.85
N GLU A 258 77.69 -38.26 -53.10
CA GLU A 258 78.16 -39.63 -52.82
C GLU A 258 77.72 -40.65 -53.87
N GLN A 259 76.79 -40.30 -54.78
CA GLN A 259 76.41 -41.18 -55.90
C GLN A 259 77.30 -41.02 -57.15
N ASN A 260 78.35 -40.18 -57.09
CA ASN A 260 79.30 -39.97 -58.18
C ASN A 260 80.75 -40.34 -57.81
N LEU A 261 80.96 -41.33 -56.92
CA LEU A 261 82.26 -41.98 -56.73
C LEU A 261 82.14 -43.50 -56.66
#